data_AF-H9FI76-F1
#
_entry.id   AF-H9FI76-F1
#
_cell.length_a   1.000
_cell.length_b   1.000
_cell.length_c   1.000
_cell.angle_alpha   90.00
_cell.angle_beta   90.00
_cell.angle_gamma   90.00
#
_symmetry.space_group_name_H-M   'P 1'
#
loop_
_entity.id
_entity.type
_entity.pdbx_description
1 polymer ?
#
loop_
_entity_poly.entity_id
_entity_poly.type
_entity_poly.pdbx_seq_one_letter_code
_entity_poly.pdbx_strand_id
1 'polypeptide(L)'
;LFYTIAEGQEQIPIHKFTTALKATGLQTSDPRLQDCMSEMHRVVQESSSGGLLDRDLFRKCVSSNIVLLTQAFRKKFVIPDFEEFTGHVDRIFEDAKELTGGKVAAYIPQLAKSNPDL
;
A
#
# COMPACT_ATOMS: atom_id res chain seq x y z
N LEU A 1 -17.23 -2.13 5.49
CA LEU A 1 -16.08 -1.97 4.57
C LEU A 1 -16.44 -1.05 3.41
N PHE A 2 -17.35 -1.44 2.51
CA PHE A 2 -17.80 -0.57 1.41
C PHE A 2 -18.17 0.84 1.90
N TYR A 3 -19.14 0.98 2.82
CA TYR A 3 -19.56 2.28 3.35
C TYR A 3 -18.44 3.04 4.10
N THR A 4 -17.47 2.31 4.66
CA THR A 4 -16.31 2.92 5.33
C THR A 4 -15.41 3.64 4.34
N ILE A 5 -15.29 3.12 3.12
CA ILE A 5 -14.43 3.68 2.05
C ILE A 5 -15.23 4.63 1.15
N ALA A 6 -16.52 4.36 0.96
CA ALA A 6 -17.41 5.18 0.13
C ALA A 6 -17.77 6.51 0.78
N GLU A 7 -17.68 6.64 2.11
CA GLU A 7 -17.97 7.90 2.83
C GLU A 7 -19.35 8.49 2.48
N GLY A 8 -20.34 7.61 2.29
CA GLY A 8 -21.71 8.00 1.93
C GLY A 8 -22.01 8.07 0.43
N GLN A 9 -21.03 7.81 -0.45
CA GLN A 9 -21.23 7.71 -1.89
C GLN A 9 -21.81 6.35 -2.30
N GLU A 10 -22.53 6.30 -3.43
CA GLU A 10 -23.09 5.05 -3.98
C GLU A 10 -22.03 4.21 -4.74
N GLN A 11 -20.93 4.86 -5.15
CA GLN A 11 -19.85 4.23 -5.90
C GLN A 11 -18.48 4.68 -5.37
N ILE A 12 -17.49 3.81 -5.48
CA ILE A 12 -16.12 4.05 -5.04
C ILE A 12 -15.20 4.05 -6.26
N PRO A 13 -14.50 5.15 -6.55
CA PRO A 13 -13.42 5.14 -7.53
C PRO A 13 -12.29 4.19 -7.10
N ILE A 14 -11.76 3.39 -8.03
CA ILE A 14 -10.69 2.42 -7.70
C ILE A 14 -9.44 3.09 -7.15
N HIS A 15 -9.09 4.29 -7.64
CA HIS A 15 -7.96 5.04 -7.09
C HIS A 15 -8.18 5.41 -5.61
N LYS A 16 -9.41 5.72 -5.20
CA LYS A 16 -9.75 6.01 -3.79
C LYS A 16 -9.53 4.76 -2.94
N PHE A 17 -9.97 3.60 -3.44
CA PHE A 17 -9.73 2.32 -2.77
C PHE A 17 -8.22 2.01 -2.64
N THR A 18 -7.45 2.14 -3.72
CA THR A 18 -6.02 1.80 -3.70
C THR A 18 -5.21 2.77 -2.83
N THR A 19 -5.55 4.06 -2.82
CA THR A 19 -4.95 5.04 -1.90
C THR A 19 -5.27 4.68 -0.45
N ALA A 20 -6.53 4.40 -0.13
CA ALA A 20 -6.92 4.05 1.23
C ALA A 20 -6.28 2.71 1.69
N LEU A 21 -6.09 1.77 0.77
CA LEU A 21 -5.36 0.53 1.03
C LEU A 21 -3.88 0.79 1.34
N LYS A 22 -3.21 1.64 0.55
CA LYS A 22 -1.80 2.03 0.77
C LYS A 22 -1.59 2.73 2.11
N ALA A 23 -2.54 3.57 2.53
CA ALA A 23 -2.51 4.22 3.84
C ALA A 23 -2.52 3.22 5.02
N THR A 24 -3.02 1.98 4.82
CA THR A 24 -2.91 0.92 5.84
C THR A 24 -1.54 0.24 5.89
N GLY A 25 -0.62 0.60 5.00
CA GLY A 25 0.71 -0.02 4.85
C GLY A 25 0.75 -1.23 3.91
N LEU A 26 -0.39 -1.64 3.34
CA LEU A 26 -0.43 -2.71 2.35
C LEU A 26 -0.03 -2.21 0.96
N GLN A 27 0.73 -3.02 0.24
CA GLN A 27 1.07 -2.77 -1.16
C GLN A 27 0.07 -3.45 -2.08
N THR A 28 -0.21 -2.84 -3.24
CA THR A 28 -1.06 -3.45 -4.28
C THR A 28 -0.42 -4.68 -4.92
N SER A 29 0.89 -4.86 -4.76
CA SER A 29 1.67 -6.04 -5.15
C SER A 29 1.68 -7.16 -4.10
N ASP A 30 1.00 -7.00 -2.96
CA ASP A 30 0.92 -8.04 -1.93
C ASP A 30 0.31 -9.32 -2.53
N PRO A 31 1.01 -10.48 -2.49
CA PRO A 31 0.50 -11.73 -3.06
C PRO A 31 -0.86 -12.14 -2.50
N ARG A 32 -1.15 -11.79 -1.24
CA ARG A 32 -2.44 -12.09 -0.58
C ARG A 32 -3.58 -11.22 -1.09
N LEU A 33 -3.31 -10.21 -1.90
CA LEU A 33 -4.29 -9.33 -2.55
C LEU A 33 -4.37 -9.57 -4.06
N GLN A 34 -3.62 -10.53 -4.60
CA GLN A 34 -3.51 -10.77 -6.05
C GLN A 34 -4.89 -10.97 -6.70
N ASP A 35 -5.75 -11.79 -6.10
CA ASP A 35 -7.10 -12.05 -6.62
C ASP A 35 -7.94 -10.78 -6.65
N CYS A 36 -7.94 -10.01 -5.56
CA CYS A 36 -8.66 -8.74 -5.47
C CYS A 36 -8.20 -7.74 -6.53
N MET A 37 -6.89 -7.57 -6.69
CA MET A 37 -6.32 -6.64 -7.68
C MET A 37 -6.59 -7.09 -9.11
N SER A 38 -6.54 -8.40 -9.38
CA SER A 38 -6.86 -8.97 -10.69
C SER A 38 -8.33 -8.75 -11.05
N GLU A 39 -9.26 -8.98 -10.12
CA GLU A 39 -10.68 -8.71 -10.33
C GLU A 39 -10.95 -7.22 -10.52
N MET A 40 -10.30 -6.33 -9.75
CA MET A 40 -10.44 -4.89 -9.94
C MET A 40 -9.95 -4.46 -11.32
N HIS A 41 -8.81 -4.97 -11.78
CA HIS A 41 -8.31 -4.70 -13.14
C HIS A 41 -9.28 -5.20 -14.21
N ARG A 42 -9.85 -6.39 -14.03
CA ARG A 42 -10.86 -6.95 -14.95
C ARG A 42 -12.09 -6.04 -15.02
N VAL A 43 -12.59 -5.57 -13.88
CA VAL A 43 -13.71 -4.62 -13.80
C VAL A 43 -13.36 -3.30 -14.50
N VAL A 44 -12.15 -2.75 -14.35
CA VAL A 44 -11.74 -1.52 -15.06
C VAL A 44 -11.79 -1.69 -16.57
N GLN A 45 -11.32 -2.84 -17.08
CA GLN A 45 -11.26 -3.11 -18.52
C GLN A 45 -12.64 -3.39 -19.12
N GLU A 46 -13.52 -4.07 -18.38
CA GLU A 46 -14.86 -4.44 -18.85
C GLU A 46 -15.87 -3.28 -18.72
N SER A 47 -15.62 -2.33 -17.82
CA SER A 47 -16.60 -1.28 -17.51
C SER A 47 -16.33 0.02 -18.26
N SER A 48 -17.28 0.46 -19.07
CA SER A 48 -17.31 1.81 -19.67
C SER A 48 -17.40 2.94 -18.61
N SER A 49 -17.62 2.60 -17.34
CA SER A 49 -17.85 3.51 -16.21
C SER A 49 -16.57 4.12 -15.61
N GLY A 50 -15.40 3.95 -16.25
CA GLY A 50 -14.18 4.65 -15.85
C GLY A 50 -13.61 4.22 -14.48
N GLY A 51 -13.84 2.97 -14.07
CA GLY A 51 -13.27 2.43 -12.83
C GLY A 51 -14.01 2.82 -11.55
N LEU A 52 -15.33 3.00 -11.64
CA LEU A 52 -16.22 3.16 -10.49
C LEU A 52 -16.76 1.80 -10.03
N LEU A 53 -16.58 1.48 -8.74
CA LEU A 53 -17.07 0.26 -8.11
C LEU A 53 -18.39 0.55 -7.40
N ASP A 54 -19.47 -0.07 -7.84
CA ASP A 54 -20.68 -0.17 -7.03
C ASP A 54 -20.52 -1.23 -5.92
N ARG A 55 -21.55 -1.39 -5.10
CA ARG A 55 -21.54 -2.32 -3.96
C ARG A 55 -21.35 -3.78 -4.38
N ASP A 56 -21.94 -4.22 -5.48
CA ASP A 56 -21.90 -5.61 -5.91
C ASP A 56 -20.56 -5.96 -6.56
N LEU A 57 -20.03 -5.06 -7.40
CA LEU A 57 -18.69 -5.13 -7.96
C LEU A 57 -17.63 -5.09 -6.86
N PHE A 58 -17.75 -4.18 -5.89
CA PHE A 58 -16.85 -4.12 -4.75
C PHE A 58 -16.85 -5.45 -3.99
N ARG A 59 -18.04 -5.99 -3.66
CA ARG A 59 -18.17 -7.28 -2.96
C ARG A 59 -17.49 -8.40 -3.73
N LYS A 60 -17.66 -8.45 -5.06
CA LYS A 60 -17.01 -9.46 -5.91
C LYS A 60 -15.48 -9.35 -5.81
N CYS A 61 -14.94 -8.15 -6.00
CA CYS A 61 -13.49 -7.91 -5.95
C CYS A 61 -12.86 -8.23 -4.59
N VAL A 62 -13.52 -7.91 -3.47
CA VAL A 62 -12.90 -8.08 -2.14
C VAL A 62 -13.19 -9.42 -1.48
N SER A 63 -14.05 -10.26 -2.07
CA SER A 63 -14.55 -11.50 -1.44
C SER A 63 -13.44 -12.48 -1.05
N SER A 64 -12.48 -12.73 -1.95
CA SER A 64 -11.34 -13.64 -1.71
C SER A 64 -10.41 -13.18 -0.58
N ASN A 65 -10.33 -11.86 -0.33
CA ASN A 65 -9.34 -11.28 0.58
C ASN A 65 -9.99 -10.46 1.72
N ILE A 66 -11.29 -10.68 1.98
CA ILE A 66 -12.11 -9.84 2.87
C ILE A 66 -11.60 -9.80 4.31
N VAL A 67 -11.02 -10.90 4.81
CA VAL A 67 -10.50 -10.97 6.18
C VAL A 67 -9.32 -10.01 6.36
N LEU A 68 -8.34 -10.05 5.44
CA LEU A 68 -7.18 -9.17 5.45
C LEU A 68 -7.58 -7.71 5.29
N LEU A 69 -8.45 -7.42 4.32
CA LEU A 69 -8.93 -6.05 4.09
C LEU A 69 -9.72 -5.54 5.31
N THR A 70 -10.53 -6.37 5.93
CA THR A 70 -11.26 -5.99 7.15
C THR A 70 -10.30 -5.67 8.30
N GLN A 71 -9.21 -6.43 8.46
CA GLN A 71 -8.19 -6.14 9.47
C GLN A 71 -7.47 -4.81 9.18
N ALA A 72 -7.07 -4.59 7.93
CA ALA A 72 -6.41 -3.37 7.48
C ALA A 72 -7.27 -2.12 7.76
N PHE A 73 -8.50 -2.09 7.22
CA PHE A 73 -9.38 -0.93 7.32
C PHE A 73 -10.00 -0.73 8.72
N ARG A 74 -9.95 -1.73 9.61
CA ARG A 74 -10.36 -1.60 11.01
C ARG A 74 -9.20 -1.30 11.96
N LYS A 75 -8.04 -0.90 11.43
CA LYS A 75 -6.85 -0.59 12.23
C LYS A 75 -6.47 -1.74 13.18
N LYS A 76 -6.55 -2.98 12.70
CA LYS A 76 -6.22 -4.22 13.45
C LYS A 76 -4.82 -4.76 13.17
N PHE A 77 -4.03 -4.06 12.37
CA PHE A 77 -2.61 -4.35 12.25
C PHE A 77 -1.85 -3.97 13.51
N VAL A 78 -0.65 -4.56 13.64
CA VAL A 78 0.25 -4.32 14.77
C VAL A 78 0.61 -2.84 14.92
N ILE A 79 0.70 -2.12 13.80
CA ILE A 79 0.81 -0.65 13.75
C ILE A 79 -0.50 -0.13 13.14
N PRO A 80 -1.42 0.39 13.96
CA PRO A 80 -2.74 0.87 13.51
C PRO A 80 -2.68 2.14 12.63
N ASP A 81 -1.72 3.02 12.91
CA ASP A 81 -1.52 4.29 12.20
C ASP A 81 -0.20 4.27 11.43
N PHE A 82 -0.22 3.60 10.27
CA PHE A 82 0.99 3.31 9.52
C PHE A 82 1.57 4.55 8.83
N GLU A 83 0.73 5.48 8.36
CA GLU A 83 1.19 6.74 7.77
C GLU A 83 1.97 7.60 8.77
N GLU A 84 1.46 7.76 9.99
CA GLU A 84 2.17 8.48 11.05
C GLU A 84 3.50 7.80 11.39
N PHE A 85 3.49 6.46 11.50
CA PHE A 85 4.69 5.69 11.75
C PHE A 85 5.75 5.86 10.65
N THR A 86 5.38 5.77 9.38
CA THR A 86 6.32 5.99 8.27
C THR A 86 6.87 7.41 8.28
N GLY A 87 6.07 8.41 8.65
CA GLY A 87 6.56 9.78 8.82
C GLY A 87 7.63 9.91 9.91
N HIS A 88 7.58 9.09 10.96
CA HIS A 88 8.67 9.01 11.95
C HIS A 88 9.91 8.30 11.40
N VAL A 89 9.73 7.22 10.63
CA VAL A 89 10.84 6.51 9.98
C VAL A 89 11.57 7.43 9.00
N ASP A 90 10.83 8.22 8.21
CA ASP A 90 11.40 9.17 7.26
C ASP A 90 12.24 10.24 7.96
N ARG A 91 11.79 10.78 9.09
CA ARG A 91 12.60 11.74 9.89
C ARG A 91 13.87 11.10 10.41
N ILE A 92 13.78 9.89 10.97
CA ILE A 92 14.95 9.15 11.45
C ILE A 92 15.93 8.89 10.30
N PHE A 93 15.41 8.56 9.11
CA PHE A 93 16.23 8.36 7.92
C PHE A 93 16.97 9.65 7.52
N GLU A 94 16.28 10.79 7.42
CA GLU A 94 16.93 12.06 7.07
C GLU A 94 17.96 12.48 8.13
N ASP A 95 17.65 12.34 9.42
CA ASP A 95 18.59 12.63 10.51
C ASP A 95 19.84 11.74 10.43
N ALA A 96 19.66 10.44 10.13
CA ALA A 96 20.77 9.49 10.02
C ALA A 96 21.61 9.69 8.74
N LYS A 97 20.98 10.13 7.66
CA LYS A 97 21.62 10.39 6.37
C LYS A 97 22.64 11.54 6.43
N GLU A 98 22.48 12.48 7.35
CA GLU A 98 23.47 13.55 7.59
C GLU A 98 24.79 13.01 8.15
N LEU A 99 24.83 11.78 8.68
CA LEU A 99 26.03 11.15 9.22
C LEU A 99 26.89 10.55 8.11
N THR A 100 27.61 11.39 7.36
CA THR A 100 28.51 10.97 6.26
C THR A 100 29.85 10.38 6.73
N GLY A 101 29.94 9.96 7.99
CA GLY A 101 31.15 9.40 8.59
C GLY A 101 31.35 7.91 8.25
N GLY A 102 32.51 7.38 8.61
CA GLY A 102 32.85 5.97 8.40
C GLY A 102 33.70 5.72 7.15
N LYS A 103 33.92 4.45 6.83
CA LYS A 103 34.74 4.04 5.69
C LYS A 103 34.12 2.84 4.99
N VAL A 104 33.97 2.95 3.68
CA VAL A 104 33.54 1.84 2.83
C VAL A 104 34.48 0.65 3.02
N ALA A 105 33.90 -0.53 3.22
CA ALA A 105 34.66 -1.76 3.34
C ALA A 105 35.47 -2.00 2.05
N ALA A 106 36.80 -2.08 2.17
CA ALA A 106 37.70 -2.13 1.01
C ALA A 106 38.61 -3.38 0.99
N TYR A 107 38.29 -4.40 1.79
CA TYR A 107 39.08 -5.64 1.84
C TYR A 107 38.85 -6.55 0.62
N ILE A 108 37.79 -6.31 -0.17
CA ILE A 108 37.57 -6.90 -1.50
C ILE A 108 37.11 -5.84 -2.52
N PRO A 109 37.47 -5.97 -3.81
CA PRO A 109 37.19 -4.96 -4.83
C PRO A 109 35.71 -4.62 -5.05
N GLN A 110 34.80 -5.57 -4.79
CA GLN A 110 33.36 -5.38 -4.98
C GLN A 110 32.78 -4.41 -3.96
N LEU A 111 33.23 -4.50 -2.70
CA LEU A 111 32.77 -3.61 -1.63
C LEU A 111 33.39 -2.22 -1.75
N ALA A 112 34.64 -2.12 -2.24
CA ALA A 112 35.31 -0.84 -2.45
C ALA A 112 34.62 0.06 -3.52
N LYS A 113 33.76 -0.53 -4.38
CA LYS A 113 33.01 0.18 -5.42
C LYS A 113 31.66 0.72 -4.94
N SER A 114 31.24 0.37 -3.72
CA SER A 114 29.99 0.89 -3.17
C SER A 114 30.08 2.39 -2.96
N ASN A 115 29.05 3.11 -3.43
CA ASN A 115 28.93 4.55 -3.19
C ASN A 115 28.65 4.78 -1.69
N PRO A 116 29.43 5.59 -0.96
CA PRO A 116 29.17 5.92 0.44
C PRO A 116 27.88 6.72 0.68
N ASP A 117 27.34 7.37 -0.36
CA ASP A 117 26.17 8.24 -0.27
C ASP A 117 24.84 7.55 -0.66
N LEU A 118 24.85 6.21 -0.79
CA LEU A 118 23.67 5.39 -1.15
C LEU A 118 22.92 4.87 0.08
#